data_AF-A0A3M1QRH6-F1
#
_entry.id   AF-A0A3M1QRH6-F1
#
_cell.length_a   1.000
_cell.length_b   1.000
_cell.length_c   1.000
_cell.angle_alpha   90.00
_cell.angle_beta   90.00
_cell.angle_gamma   90.00
#
_symmetry.space_group_name_H-M   'P 1'
#
loop_
_entity.id
_entity.type
_entity.pdbx_description
1 polymer ?
#
loop_
_entity_poly.entity_id
_entity_poly.type
_entity_poly.pdbx_seq_one_letter_code
_entity_poly.pdbx_strand_id
1 'polypeptide(L)'
;RQTFAGRLEELRREKAAAAEQLEPQVRALFDRLAERYEGEVLAEVQRTNPRRDEFVCGGCHIALRPDVPNTLKIRDEILTCKTCGRILYLPEQT
;
A
#
# COMPACT_ATOMS: atom_id res chain seq x y z
N ARG A 1 13.55 -11.75 28.81
CA ARG A 1 14.27 -11.26 27.61
C ARG A 1 13.63 -11.95 26.40
N GLN A 2 12.88 -11.24 25.55
CA GLN A 2 12.39 -11.86 24.30
C GLN A 2 13.59 -12.18 23.41
N THR A 3 13.57 -13.35 22.77
CA THR A 3 14.59 -13.75 21.77
C THR A 3 14.15 -13.28 20.38
N PHE A 4 15.09 -13.08 19.46
CA PHE A 4 14.76 -12.74 18.07
C PHE A 4 13.86 -13.78 17.41
N ALA A 5 14.07 -15.07 17.72
CA ALA A 5 13.21 -16.15 17.25
C ALA A 5 11.77 -16.02 17.78
N GLY A 6 11.60 -15.69 19.06
CA GLY A 6 10.27 -15.47 19.64
C GLY A 6 9.53 -14.30 18.98
N ARG A 7 10.24 -13.19 18.73
CA ARG A 7 9.67 -12.03 18.05
C ARG A 7 9.29 -12.32 16.59
N LEU A 8 10.07 -13.15 15.88
CA LEU A 8 9.78 -13.55 14.51
C LEU A 8 8.49 -14.40 14.43
N GLU A 9 8.31 -15.35 15.35
CA GLU A 9 7.10 -16.19 15.41
C GLU A 9 5.85 -15.39 15.80
N GLU A 10 6.00 -14.38 16.64
CA GLU A 10 4.93 -13.42 16.94
C GLU A 10 4.49 -12.66 15.67
N LEU A 11 5.44 -12.04 14.96
CA LEU A 11 5.15 -11.30 13.73
C LEU A 11 4.57 -12.18 12.63
N ARG A 12 4.99 -13.45 12.53
CA ARG A 12 4.41 -14.42 11.57
C ARG A 12 2.94 -14.71 11.88
N ARG A 13 2.60 -14.86 13.16
CA ARG A 13 1.20 -15.08 13.59
C ARG A 13 0.34 -13.84 13.35
N GLU A 14 0.86 -12.66 13.67
CA GLU A 14 0.17 -11.38 13.38
C GLU A 14 -0.09 -11.21 11.87
N LYS A 15 0.92 -11.47 11.03
CA LYS A 15 0.79 -11.44 9.57
C LYS A 15 -0.28 -12.43 9.08
N ALA A 16 -0.28 -13.65 9.59
CA ALA A 16 -1.26 -14.68 9.18
C ALA A 16 -2.69 -14.26 9.56
N ALA A 17 -2.90 -13.82 10.81
CA ALA A 17 -4.20 -13.38 11.30
C ALA A 17 -4.74 -12.15 10.55
N ALA A 18 -3.88 -11.22 10.14
CA ALA A 18 -4.26 -10.09 9.30
C ALA A 18 -4.62 -10.53 7.87
N ALA A 19 -3.85 -11.47 7.30
CA ALA A 19 -4.09 -11.96 5.95
C ALA A 19 -5.40 -12.75 5.81
N GLU A 20 -5.86 -13.42 6.86
CA GLU A 20 -7.15 -14.13 6.90
C GLU A 20 -8.36 -13.20 6.77
N GLN A 21 -8.21 -11.91 7.07
CA GLN A 21 -9.27 -10.91 6.97
C GLN A 21 -9.42 -10.34 5.56
N LEU A 22 -8.48 -10.64 4.66
CA LEU A 22 -8.47 -10.10 3.30
C LEU A 22 -9.22 -11.02 2.34
N GLU A 23 -9.95 -10.42 1.40
CA GLU A 23 -10.53 -11.18 0.29
C GLU A 23 -9.41 -11.91 -0.50
N PRO A 24 -9.65 -13.14 -1.01
CA PRO A 24 -8.62 -13.93 -1.66
C PRO A 24 -7.89 -13.23 -2.81
N GLN A 25 -8.62 -12.44 -3.60
CA GLN A 25 -8.09 -11.67 -4.72
C GLN A 25 -7.15 -10.54 -4.27
N VAL A 26 -7.48 -9.87 -3.16
CA VAL A 26 -6.70 -8.79 -2.56
C VAL A 26 -5.42 -9.36 -1.97
N ARG A 27 -5.54 -10.47 -1.24
CA ARG A 27 -4.41 -11.20 -0.67
C ARG A 27 -3.43 -11.65 -1.75
N ALA A 28 -3.92 -12.25 -2.84
CA ALA A 28 -3.05 -12.69 -3.95
C ALA A 28 -2.33 -11.53 -4.64
N LEU A 29 -2.96 -10.37 -4.77
CA LEU A 29 -2.31 -9.15 -5.27
C LEU A 29 -1.20 -8.69 -4.31
N PHE A 30 -1.50 -8.63 -3.01
CA PHE A 30 -0.55 -8.21 -1.98
C PHE A 30 0.67 -9.12 -1.95
N ASP A 31 0.48 -10.45 -1.90
CA ASP A 31 1.57 -11.42 -1.81
C ASP A 31 2.50 -11.33 -3.03
N ARG A 32 1.95 -11.19 -4.25
CA ARG A 32 2.75 -11.00 -5.46
C ARG A 32 3.60 -9.73 -5.41
N LEU A 33 3.03 -8.64 -4.90
CA LEU A 33 3.76 -7.38 -4.77
C LEU A 33 4.80 -7.45 -3.65
N ALA A 34 4.52 -8.18 -2.56
CA ALA A 34 5.43 -8.35 -1.44
C ALA A 34 6.69 -9.13 -1.85
N GLU A 35 6.53 -10.16 -2.70
CA GLU A 35 7.65 -10.87 -3.30
C GLU A 35 8.51 -9.95 -4.18
N ARG A 36 7.89 -9.08 -4.97
CA ARG A 36 8.59 -8.17 -5.88
C ARG A 36 9.29 -7.02 -5.18
N TYR A 37 8.68 -6.48 -4.13
CA TYR A 37 9.12 -5.25 -3.46
C TYR A 37 9.62 -5.50 -2.04
N GLU A 38 10.00 -6.75 -1.71
CA GLU A 38 10.58 -7.12 -0.41
C GLU A 38 9.71 -6.67 0.79
N GLY A 39 8.39 -6.74 0.63
CA GLY A 39 7.40 -6.31 1.62
C GLY A 39 6.90 -4.87 1.45
N GLU A 40 7.55 -4.03 0.64
CA GLU A 40 7.14 -2.64 0.36
C GLU A 40 6.02 -2.58 -0.69
N VAL A 41 4.83 -3.08 -0.33
CA VAL A 41 3.67 -3.27 -1.22
C VAL A 41 2.87 -1.99 -1.44
N LEU A 42 2.76 -1.18 -0.39
CA LEU A 42 1.96 0.03 -0.36
C LEU A 42 2.79 1.23 -0.84
N ALA A 43 2.12 2.21 -1.44
CA ALA A 43 2.72 3.48 -1.81
C ALA A 43 1.76 4.63 -1.51
N GLU A 44 2.27 5.62 -0.79
CA GLU A 44 1.53 6.84 -0.49
C GLU A 44 1.24 7.62 -1.77
N VAL A 45 0.05 8.21 -1.89
CA VAL A 45 -0.23 9.23 -2.90
C VAL A 45 0.24 10.58 -2.37
N GLN A 46 1.39 11.04 -2.85
CA GLN A 46 2.02 12.26 -2.37
C GLN A 46 1.62 13.45 -3.23
N ARG A 47 1.22 14.54 -2.60
CA ARG A 47 0.93 15.80 -3.28
C ARG A 47 2.20 16.64 -3.38
N THR A 48 2.67 16.90 -4.59
CA THR A 48 3.93 17.64 -4.80
C THR A 48 3.75 19.14 -4.90
N ASN A 49 2.52 19.61 -5.12
CA ASN A 49 2.23 21.04 -5.27
C ASN A 49 0.98 21.44 -4.45
N PRO A 50 1.07 22.43 -3.54
CA PRO A 50 -0.08 22.88 -2.75
C PRO A 50 -1.08 23.74 -3.54
N ARG A 51 -0.71 24.20 -4.75
CA ARG A 51 -1.55 25.07 -5.60
C ARG A 51 -2.09 24.35 -6.83
N ARG A 52 -1.60 23.16 -7.16
CA ARG A 52 -2.04 22.34 -8.30
C ARG A 52 -2.39 20.94 -7.81
N ASP A 53 -3.31 20.29 -8.50
CA ASP A 53 -3.67 18.88 -8.26
C ASP A 53 -2.64 17.95 -8.91
N GLU A 54 -1.39 18.08 -8.43
CA GLU A 54 -0.25 17.27 -8.85
C GLU A 54 0.07 16.24 -7.76
N PHE A 55 -0.01 14.98 -8.15
CA PHE A 55 0.19 13.84 -7.28
C PHE A 55 1.21 12.89 -7.88
N VAL A 56 2.02 12.26 -7.03
CA VAL A 56 3.00 11.25 -7.41
C VAL A 56 2.84 10.01 -6.54
N CYS A 57 3.25 8.87 -7.08
CA CYS A 57 3.34 7.64 -6.31
C CYS A 57 4.60 7.68 -5.42
N GLY A 58 4.46 7.60 -4.10
CA GLY A 58 5.59 7.59 -3.17
C GLY A 58 6.56 6.41 -3.33
N GLY A 59 6.17 5.36 -4.07
CA GLY A 59 7.03 4.20 -4.32
C GLY A 59 7.90 4.31 -5.58
N CYS A 60 7.47 5.05 -6.61
CA CYS A 60 8.23 5.19 -7.87
C CYS A 60 8.43 6.62 -8.34
N HIS A 61 7.84 7.59 -7.62
CA HIS A 61 7.91 9.03 -7.86
C HIS A 61 7.38 9.49 -9.21
N ILE A 62 6.61 8.63 -9.90
CA ILE A 62 5.95 8.98 -11.16
C ILE A 62 4.60 9.62 -10.89
N ALA A 63 4.25 10.60 -11.74
CA ALA A 63 2.99 11.30 -11.73
C ALA A 63 1.79 10.34 -11.80
N LEU A 64 0.81 10.60 -10.94
CA LEU A 64 -0.48 9.92 -10.90
C LEU A 64 -1.54 10.76 -11.61
N ARG A 65 -2.64 10.11 -11.98
CA ARG A 65 -3.78 10.85 -12.53
C ARG A 65 -4.39 11.75 -11.45
N PRO A 66 -4.87 12.96 -11.79
CA PRO A 66 -5.45 13.89 -10.82
C PRO A 66 -6.67 13.34 -10.06
N ASP A 67 -7.38 12.37 -10.63
CA ASP A 67 -8.57 11.77 -10.01
C ASP A 67 -8.26 10.66 -8.99
N VAL A 68 -7.01 10.20 -8.89
CA VAL A 68 -6.62 9.10 -7.98
C VAL A 68 -6.96 9.41 -6.50
N PRO A 69 -6.61 10.58 -5.94
CA PRO A 69 -6.95 10.89 -4.54
C PRO A 69 -8.45 10.96 -4.30
N ASN A 70 -9.22 11.50 -5.26
CA ASN A 70 -10.67 11.59 -5.12
C ASN A 70 -11.32 10.20 -5.20
N THR A 71 -10.80 9.34 -6.08
CA THR A 71 -11.26 7.95 -6.21
C THR A 71 -11.00 7.17 -4.93
N LEU A 72 -9.81 7.29 -4.33
CA LEU A 72 -9.47 6.65 -3.04
C LEU A 72 -10.33 7.12 -1.87
N LYS A 73 -10.89 8.34 -1.93
CA LYS A 73 -11.76 8.88 -0.87
C LYS A 73 -13.21 8.43 -0.99
N ILE A 74 -13.69 8.24 -2.22
CA ILE A 74 -15.11 8.03 -2.51
C ILE A 74 -15.42 6.56 -2.73
N ARG A 75 -14.50 5.81 -3.32
CA ARG A 75 -14.70 4.41 -3.70
C ARG A 75 -13.99 3.50 -2.73
N ASP A 76 -14.69 2.43 -2.38
CA ASP A 76 -14.13 1.29 -1.67
C ASP A 76 -13.51 0.30 -2.67
N GLU A 77 -12.49 0.77 -3.40
CA GLU A 77 -11.80 0.02 -4.46
C GLU A 77 -10.29 0.08 -4.28
N ILE A 78 -9.60 -1.05 -4.52
CA ILE A 78 -8.13 -1.09 -4.53
C ILE A 78 -7.60 -0.44 -5.80
N LEU A 79 -6.91 0.68 -5.65
CA LEU A 79 -6.16 1.31 -6.73
C LEU A 79 -4.68 0.95 -6.65
N THR A 80 -4.09 0.68 -7.81
CA THR A 80 -2.66 0.43 -7.96
C THR A 80 -2.02 1.48 -8.85
N CYS A 81 -0.75 1.80 -8.59
CA CYS A 81 0.05 2.65 -9.46
C CYS A 81 0.15 2.01 -10.85
N LYS A 82 -0.21 2.73 -11.91
CA LYS A 82 -0.14 2.20 -13.28
C LYS A 82 1.30 1.95 -13.77
N THR A 83 2.29 2.51 -13.08
CA THR A 83 3.71 2.34 -13.43
C THR A 83 4.38 1.21 -12.65
N CYS A 84 4.31 1.21 -11.32
CA CYS A 84 4.98 0.20 -10.48
C CYS A 84 4.03 -0.88 -9.94
N GLY A 85 2.71 -0.70 -10.01
CA GLY A 85 1.75 -1.69 -9.54
C GLY A 85 1.53 -1.73 -8.03
N ARG A 86 2.30 -0.98 -7.22
CA ARG A 86 2.06 -0.85 -5.77
C ARG A 86 0.65 -0.35 -5.47
N ILE A 87 0.07 -0.84 -4.38
CA ILE A 87 -1.26 -0.43 -3.91
C ILE A 87 -1.15 0.99 -3.37
N LEU A 88 -2.03 1.87 -3.83
CA LEU A 88 -2.02 3.28 -3.47
C LEU A 88 -2.88 3.51 -2.23
N TYR A 89 -2.38 4.33 -1.31
CA TYR A 89 -3.14 4.78 -0.13
C TYR A 89 -2.98 6.29 0.07
N LEU A 90 -3.95 6.89 0.75
CA LEU A 90 -3.84 8.25 1.26
C LEU A 90 -3.40 8.17 2.73
N PRO A 91 -2.39 8.94 3.16
CA PRO A 91 -2.01 8.97 4.57
C PRO A 91 -3.19 9.50 5.39
N GLU A 92 -3.37 8.97 6.60
CA GLU A 92 -4.26 9.61 7.58
C GLU A 92 -3.76 11.03 7.82
N GLN A 93 -4.67 12.01 7.73
CA GLN A 93 -4.35 13.38 8.11
C GLN A 93 -4.36 13.42 9.64
N THR A 94 -3.18 13.27 10.25
CA THR A 94 -2.97 13.54 11.67
C THR A 94 -3.09 15.02 11.97
#